data_AF-A0ABC8AR96-F1
#
_entry.id   AF-A0ABC8AR96-F1
#
_cell.length_a   1.000
_cell.length_b   1.000
_cell.length_c   1.000
_cell.angle_alpha   90.00
_cell.angle_beta   90.00
_cell.angle_gamma   90.00
#
_symmetry.space_group_name_H-M   'P 1'
#
loop_
_entity.id
_entity.type
_entity.pdbx_description
1 polymer ?
#
loop_
_entity_poly.entity_id
_entity_poly.type
_entity_poly.pdbx_seq_one_letter_code
_entity_poly.pdbx_strand_id
1 'polypeptide(L)'
;MADSHNPDEQFDERRLHNDFRHYHHLSGLQDWAINSETEQQRLTRDIDIITTRWQNAPSPWKDHWDHLVAATKRWEQNPERMQRLLDRIACDYERTGITELASPVEVRNLLLAGELLERRRTDLGFGNGHSGPDRIDFPYGYLTSYRAAGAATRWKSLPSWSTARRWLIDQTTATAPDTGVDITITGPDPRSGAAARPLMTGTGLSARELGDQLRHLDELLGTTQIPVDPSPQPWLDDLRYDLLCDAYRDTLIDQANPWAVGRRFEHYLRADDLHTHIVDYADRAALSRAEGSPNTEEEQPDIVESRLDEIRQDVRQSDIDWTTPPRAITWLDEAVDEAEQRFDTFIRDGLTLCYANPEQPGHLTTIGFDDDHWYVQHGQVGQDGRTIVYDTPAKSYRSCDELLSGTATSVVDLAPVPPSRVAIPDMIASELRAFERDWASLKHGIATVRELRDAIRTGRPYILRGPQSSNGKTPSRTASVISREANRIAQADTSGSEQPAPPTQSTKQSRAKRRQPPKSVGRQHRRRL
;
A
#
# COMPACT_ATOMS: atom_id res chain seq x y z
N MET A 1 39.70 38.98 -2.07
CA MET A 1 38.64 39.59 -1.25
C MET A 1 38.53 38.73 -0.01
N ALA A 2 38.89 39.28 1.14
CA ALA A 2 38.83 38.57 2.41
C ALA A 2 37.41 38.71 2.94
N ASP A 3 36.70 37.60 3.07
CA ASP A 3 35.36 37.57 3.66
C ASP A 3 35.45 38.05 5.10
N SER A 4 34.77 39.17 5.37
CA SER A 4 34.51 39.65 6.71
C SER A 4 33.61 38.64 7.41
N HIS A 5 34.21 37.72 8.18
CA HIS A 5 33.49 36.96 9.19
C HIS A 5 32.76 37.96 10.09
N ASN A 6 31.44 37.95 10.02
CA ASN A 6 30.62 38.73 10.93
C ASN A 6 30.66 37.99 12.29
N PRO A 7 31.36 38.51 13.31
CA PRO A 7 31.61 37.77 14.55
C PRO A 7 30.33 37.51 15.38
N ASP A 8 29.21 38.14 15.00
CA ASP A 8 27.90 37.96 15.63
C ASP A 8 27.00 36.93 14.91
N GLU A 9 27.53 36.18 13.93
CA GLU A 9 26.72 35.19 13.21
C GLU A 9 26.42 33.97 14.11
N GLN A 10 25.21 33.97 14.70
CA GLN A 10 24.72 32.84 15.48
C GLN A 10 24.37 31.66 14.57
N PHE A 11 25.03 30.54 14.81
CA PHE A 11 24.69 29.24 14.24
C PHE A 11 23.85 28.45 15.25
N ASP A 12 22.59 28.20 14.90
CA ASP A 12 21.69 27.35 15.65
C ASP A 12 20.89 26.43 14.70
N GLU A 13 20.24 25.43 15.29
CA GLU A 13 19.48 24.41 14.54
C GLU A 13 18.29 25.00 13.78
N ARG A 14 17.59 25.98 14.38
CA ARG A 14 16.41 26.59 13.76
C ARG A 14 16.80 27.35 12.50
N ARG A 15 17.90 28.08 12.55
CA ARG A 15 18.47 28.81 11.43
C ARG A 15 19.00 27.85 10.37
N LEU A 16 19.68 26.77 10.76
CA LEU A 16 20.10 25.70 9.85
C LEU A 16 18.91 25.17 9.04
N HIS A 17 17.83 24.79 9.73
CA HIS A 17 16.65 24.23 9.07
C HIS A 17 15.94 25.25 8.19
N ASN A 18 15.82 26.51 8.62
CA ASN A 18 15.20 27.57 7.82
C ASN A 18 16.01 27.90 6.56
N ASP A 19 17.33 28.05 6.70
CA ASP A 19 18.22 28.29 5.58
C ASP A 19 18.24 27.09 4.62
N PHE A 20 18.21 25.87 5.14
CA PHE A 20 18.15 24.67 4.30
C PHE A 20 16.81 24.56 3.54
N ARG A 21 15.67 24.91 4.17
CA ARG A 21 14.38 25.02 3.47
C ARG A 21 14.44 26.05 2.35
N HIS A 22 15.04 27.21 2.62
CA HIS A 22 15.20 28.27 1.63
C HIS A 22 16.13 27.85 0.48
N TYR A 23 17.29 27.26 0.79
CA TYR A 23 18.21 26.68 -0.18
C TYR A 23 17.54 25.65 -1.07
N HIS A 24 16.77 24.73 -0.49
CA HIS A 24 16.07 23.69 -1.24
C HIS A 24 14.99 24.28 -2.16
N HIS A 25 14.24 25.27 -1.68
CA HIS A 25 13.26 25.99 -2.49
C HIS A 25 13.91 26.74 -3.66
N LEU A 26 14.98 27.50 -3.41
CA LEU A 26 15.71 28.23 -4.46
C LEU A 26 16.34 27.29 -5.49
N SER A 27 16.93 26.18 -5.04
CA SER A 27 17.47 25.14 -5.94
C SER A 27 16.37 24.52 -6.80
N GLY A 28 15.18 24.30 -6.21
CA GLY A 28 13.98 23.90 -6.95
C GLY A 28 13.56 24.92 -8.00
N LEU A 29 13.53 26.22 -7.69
CA LEU A 29 13.20 27.26 -8.67
C LEU A 29 14.24 27.34 -9.80
N GLN A 30 15.53 27.16 -9.48
CA GLN A 30 16.61 27.20 -10.46
C GLN A 30 16.47 26.11 -11.52
N ASP A 31 15.99 24.92 -11.12
CA ASP A 31 15.80 23.79 -12.03
C ASP A 31 14.57 23.95 -12.96
N TRP A 32 13.58 24.80 -12.61
CA TRP A 32 12.24 24.75 -13.23
C TRP A 32 11.63 26.09 -13.69
N ALA A 33 11.99 27.23 -13.08
CA ALA A 33 11.20 28.46 -13.19
C ALA A 33 11.97 29.67 -13.74
N ILE A 34 13.19 29.47 -14.25
CA ILE A 34 14.02 30.57 -14.75
C ILE A 34 13.51 31.07 -16.10
N ASN A 35 13.09 32.33 -16.14
CA ASN A 35 12.65 32.99 -17.37
C ASN A 35 13.67 33.97 -17.94
N SER A 36 14.77 34.24 -17.22
CA SER A 36 15.82 35.16 -17.66
C SER A 36 17.19 34.85 -17.06
N GLU A 37 18.25 35.27 -17.76
CA GLU A 37 19.64 35.12 -17.30
C GLU A 37 19.93 35.92 -16.02
N THR A 38 19.26 37.07 -15.84
CA THR A 38 19.40 37.90 -14.62
C THR A 38 18.76 37.24 -13.41
N GLU A 39 17.62 36.58 -13.58
CA GLU A 39 16.96 35.78 -12.55
C GLU A 39 17.81 34.55 -12.18
N GLN A 40 18.39 33.87 -13.18
CA GLN A 40 19.33 32.78 -12.95
C GLN A 40 20.54 33.23 -12.12
N GLN A 41 21.17 34.35 -12.48
CA GLN A 41 22.33 34.88 -11.75
C GLN A 41 21.97 35.25 -10.31
N ARG A 42 20.76 35.79 -10.08
CA ARG A 42 20.26 36.11 -8.75
C ARG A 42 20.04 34.85 -7.91
N LEU A 43 19.33 33.85 -8.45
CA LEU A 43 19.09 32.58 -7.76
C LEU A 43 20.41 31.87 -7.42
N THR A 44 21.35 31.80 -8.37
CA THR A 44 22.68 31.22 -8.13
C THR A 44 23.40 31.96 -7.01
N ARG A 45 23.39 33.30 -7.01
CA ARG A 45 24.01 34.10 -5.94
C ARG A 45 23.35 33.81 -4.58
N ASP A 46 22.03 33.74 -4.51
CA ASP A 46 21.31 33.51 -3.25
C ASP A 46 21.58 32.09 -2.72
N ILE A 47 21.63 31.08 -3.61
CA ILE A 47 22.05 29.71 -3.31
C ILE A 47 23.49 29.66 -2.80
N ASP A 48 24.41 30.36 -3.48
CA ASP A 48 25.84 30.41 -3.13
C ASP A 48 26.05 31.07 -1.76
N ILE A 49 25.30 32.12 -1.43
CA ILE A 49 25.37 32.80 -0.12
C ILE A 49 25.02 31.82 1.00
N ILE A 50 23.89 31.09 0.87
CA ILE A 50 23.46 30.13 1.89
C ILE A 50 24.47 28.98 1.97
N THR A 51 24.86 28.43 0.82
CA THR A 51 25.78 27.28 0.75
C THR A 51 27.13 27.62 1.36
N THR A 52 27.70 28.78 1.03
CA THR A 52 28.99 29.25 1.53
C THR A 52 28.95 29.49 3.04
N ARG A 53 27.86 30.07 3.56
CA ARG A 53 27.65 30.26 5.01
C ARG A 53 27.80 28.94 5.77
N TRP A 54 27.08 27.91 5.34
CA TRP A 54 27.05 26.63 6.06
C TRP A 54 28.27 25.74 5.78
N GLN A 55 28.89 25.84 4.60
CA GLN A 55 30.15 25.14 4.29
C GLN A 55 31.35 25.66 5.10
N ASN A 56 31.30 26.95 5.48
CA ASN A 56 32.32 27.60 6.30
C ASN A 56 31.94 27.66 7.79
N ALA A 57 30.77 27.14 8.18
CA ALA A 57 30.35 27.09 9.58
C ALA A 57 31.29 26.19 10.41
N PRO A 58 31.47 26.48 11.72
CA PRO A 58 32.21 25.60 12.61
C PRO A 58 31.47 24.27 12.82
N SER A 59 32.21 23.20 13.17
CA SER A 59 31.60 21.95 13.66
C SER A 59 30.85 22.22 14.97
N PRO A 60 29.66 21.63 15.19
CA PRO A 60 29.03 20.56 14.42
C PRO A 60 28.12 21.03 13.26
N TRP A 61 27.94 22.33 13.06
CA TRP A 61 26.92 22.87 12.15
C TRP A 61 27.18 22.55 10.68
N LYS A 62 28.45 22.57 10.26
CA LYS A 62 28.85 22.10 8.93
C LYS A 62 28.49 20.63 8.71
N ASP A 63 28.76 19.79 9.71
CA ASP A 63 28.48 18.35 9.62
C ASP A 63 26.97 18.09 9.51
N HIS A 64 26.15 18.89 10.21
CA HIS A 64 24.69 18.84 10.09
C HIS A 64 24.17 19.33 8.74
N TRP A 65 24.76 20.38 8.16
CA TRP A 65 24.45 20.83 6.80
C TRP A 65 24.80 19.75 5.76
N ASP A 66 26.00 19.19 5.83
CA ASP A 66 26.45 18.12 4.91
C ASP A 66 25.56 16.87 5.07
N HIS A 67 25.14 16.55 6.30
CA HIS A 67 24.19 15.49 6.57
C HIS A 67 22.82 15.77 5.93
N LEU A 68 22.29 16.99 6.02
CA LEU A 68 21.03 17.39 5.37
C LEU A 68 21.12 17.23 3.84
N VAL A 69 22.17 17.75 3.21
CA VAL A 69 22.41 17.61 1.76
C VAL A 69 22.45 16.13 1.36
N ALA A 70 23.19 15.31 2.11
CA ALA A 70 23.30 13.87 1.84
C ALA A 70 21.98 13.14 2.08
N ALA A 71 21.22 13.50 3.12
CA ALA A 71 19.92 12.92 3.44
C ALA A 71 18.89 13.21 2.35
N THR A 72 18.79 14.46 1.88
CA THR A 72 17.88 14.84 0.79
C THR A 72 18.19 14.06 -0.48
N LYS A 73 19.48 13.97 -0.85
CA LYS A 73 19.91 13.17 -2.01
C LYS A 73 19.57 11.68 -1.87
N ARG A 74 19.69 11.10 -0.67
CA ARG A 74 19.33 9.69 -0.43
C ARG A 74 17.82 9.48 -0.50
N TRP A 75 17.03 10.43 0.02
CA TRP A 75 15.58 10.43 -0.09
C TRP A 75 15.12 10.50 -1.55
N GLU A 76 15.78 11.33 -2.37
CA GLU A 76 15.52 11.41 -3.82
C GLU A 76 15.81 10.09 -4.53
N GLN A 77 16.94 9.46 -4.20
CA GLN A 77 17.39 8.23 -4.86
C GLN A 77 16.63 6.99 -4.41
N ASN A 78 16.27 6.88 -3.13
CA ASN A 78 15.65 5.68 -2.57
C ASN A 78 14.80 6.01 -1.32
N PRO A 79 13.56 6.53 -1.51
CA PRO A 79 12.70 6.94 -0.41
C PRO A 79 12.30 5.77 0.49
N GLU A 80 12.09 4.57 -0.05
CA GLU A 80 11.74 3.38 0.75
C GLU A 80 12.84 2.97 1.71
N ARG A 81 14.10 3.04 1.27
CA ARG A 81 15.24 2.72 2.13
C ARG A 81 15.38 3.74 3.25
N MET A 82 15.10 5.02 2.96
CA MET A 82 15.14 6.09 3.96
C MET A 82 13.99 5.96 4.96
N GLN A 83 12.79 5.59 4.50
CA GLN A 83 11.70 5.27 5.43
C GLN A 83 12.04 4.07 6.31
N ARG A 84 12.57 2.97 5.74
CA ARG A 84 13.04 1.83 6.54
C ARG A 84 14.12 2.18 7.55
N LEU A 85 14.97 3.17 7.25
CA LEU A 85 15.94 3.69 8.20
C LEU A 85 15.27 4.45 9.34
N LEU A 86 14.30 5.32 9.03
CA LEU A 86 13.50 6.02 10.06
C LEU A 86 12.73 5.02 10.94
N ASP A 87 12.07 4.04 10.34
CA ASP A 87 11.32 2.99 11.06
C ASP A 87 12.28 2.23 12.01
N ARG A 88 13.49 1.90 11.55
CA ARG A 88 14.49 1.24 12.38
C ARG A 88 14.96 2.12 13.56
N ILE A 89 15.11 3.42 13.33
CA ILE A 89 15.46 4.38 14.40
C ILE A 89 14.31 4.48 15.41
N ALA A 90 13.06 4.57 14.93
CA ALA A 90 11.87 4.59 15.77
C ALA A 90 11.76 3.33 16.63
N CYS A 91 11.91 2.13 16.04
CA CYS A 91 11.87 0.87 16.80
C CYS A 91 13.01 0.75 17.83
N ASP A 92 14.20 1.29 17.54
CA ASP A 92 15.31 1.30 18.51
C ASP A 92 15.01 2.23 19.69
N TYR A 93 14.40 3.39 19.40
CA TYR A 93 13.93 4.34 20.41
C TYR A 93 12.84 3.74 21.31
N GLU A 94 11.82 3.10 20.74
CA GLU A 94 10.76 2.42 21.50
C GLU A 94 11.33 1.37 22.46
N ARG A 95 12.34 0.62 21.99
CA ARG A 95 12.95 -0.47 22.76
C ARG A 95 13.88 0.02 23.87
N THR A 96 14.60 1.11 23.65
CA THR A 96 15.72 1.51 24.54
C THR A 96 15.52 2.86 25.22
N GLY A 97 14.55 3.67 24.78
CA GLY A 97 14.33 5.06 25.21
C GLY A 97 15.34 6.06 24.65
N ILE A 98 16.30 5.61 23.84
CA ILE A 98 17.35 6.42 23.21
C ILE A 98 17.55 5.99 21.75
N THR A 99 18.06 6.89 20.90
CA THR A 99 18.40 6.55 19.51
C THR A 99 19.90 6.24 19.41
N GLU A 100 20.32 4.98 19.66
CA GLU A 100 21.75 4.62 19.49
C GLU A 100 22.18 4.67 18.01
N LEU A 101 21.20 4.60 17.10
CA LEU A 101 21.41 4.58 15.66
C LEU A 101 21.67 5.96 15.03
N ALA A 102 21.27 7.06 15.67
CA ALA A 102 21.42 8.42 15.16
C ALA A 102 21.26 9.45 16.30
N SER A 103 21.98 10.56 16.23
CA SER A 103 21.77 11.68 17.17
C SER A 103 20.41 12.37 16.92
N PRO A 104 19.82 13.05 17.93
CA PRO A 104 18.53 13.75 17.76
C PRO A 104 18.52 14.76 16.61
N VAL A 105 19.64 15.46 16.36
CA VAL A 105 19.77 16.42 15.26
C VAL A 105 19.84 15.69 13.92
N GLU A 106 20.53 14.55 13.82
CA GLU A 106 20.53 13.74 12.59
C GLU A 106 19.14 13.20 12.27
N VAL A 107 18.39 12.73 13.26
CA VAL A 107 16.99 12.33 13.09
C VAL A 107 16.17 13.49 12.55
N ARG A 108 16.24 14.68 13.16
CA ARG A 108 15.51 15.87 12.68
C ARG A 108 15.96 16.28 11.27
N ASN A 109 17.23 16.12 10.94
CA ASN A 109 17.72 16.34 9.59
C ASN A 109 17.16 15.32 8.58
N LEU A 110 17.05 14.04 8.95
CA LEU A 110 16.42 13.02 8.11
C LEU A 110 14.94 13.33 7.85
N LEU A 111 14.22 13.75 8.90
CA LEU A 111 12.81 14.14 8.82
C LEU A 111 12.62 15.38 7.96
N LEU A 112 13.44 16.42 8.18
CA LEU A 112 13.42 17.65 7.37
C LEU A 112 13.73 17.37 5.89
N ALA A 113 14.76 16.57 5.61
CA ALA A 113 15.11 16.19 4.24
C ALA A 113 13.96 15.43 3.55
N GLY A 114 13.30 14.54 4.30
CA GLY A 114 12.11 13.84 3.84
C GLY A 114 10.94 14.78 3.57
N GLU A 115 10.62 15.66 4.53
CA GLU A 115 9.58 16.68 4.43
C GLU A 115 9.80 17.59 3.21
N LEU A 116 11.02 18.06 3.00
CA LEU A 116 11.37 18.93 1.88
C LEU A 116 11.25 18.24 0.53
N LEU A 117 11.60 16.97 0.45
CA LEU A 117 11.39 16.20 -0.76
C LEU A 117 9.90 15.99 -1.03
N GLU A 118 9.11 15.68 0.01
CA GLU A 118 7.65 15.63 -0.13
C GLU A 118 7.10 16.96 -0.61
N ARG A 119 7.41 18.07 0.07
CA ARG A 119 6.96 19.43 -0.31
C ARG A 119 7.38 19.82 -1.72
N ARG A 120 8.63 19.57 -2.12
CA ARG A 120 9.10 19.89 -3.50
C ARG A 120 8.32 19.08 -4.52
N ARG A 121 8.09 17.82 -4.23
CA ARG A 121 7.20 17.01 -5.05
C ARG A 121 5.82 17.70 -5.04
N THR A 122 5.27 18.14 -3.89
CA THR A 122 3.95 18.78 -3.76
C THR A 122 3.84 20.09 -4.55
N ASP A 123 4.86 20.93 -4.51
CA ASP A 123 4.89 22.24 -5.17
C ASP A 123 5.04 22.12 -6.68
N LEU A 124 5.78 21.11 -7.17
CA LEU A 124 5.99 20.88 -8.61
C LEU A 124 4.71 20.48 -9.34
N GLY A 125 3.73 19.90 -8.67
CA GLY A 125 2.49 19.49 -9.33
C GLY A 125 1.32 20.49 -9.21
N PHE A 126 1.41 21.52 -8.36
CA PHE A 126 0.45 22.64 -8.37
C PHE A 126 0.74 23.67 -9.49
N GLY A 127 1.88 23.54 -10.19
CA GLY A 127 2.33 24.51 -11.20
C GLY A 127 1.52 24.58 -12.50
N ASN A 128 0.66 23.59 -12.82
CA ASN A 128 -0.04 23.54 -14.12
C ASN A 128 -1.56 23.26 -14.01
N GLY A 129 -2.24 24.01 -13.15
CA GLY A 129 -3.71 24.03 -13.07
C GLY A 129 -4.37 25.25 -13.73
N HIS A 130 -3.68 26.02 -14.58
CA HIS A 130 -4.27 27.21 -15.22
C HIS A 130 -4.49 27.01 -16.73
N SER A 131 -5.78 27.01 -17.10
CA SER A 131 -6.34 27.38 -18.40
C SER A 131 -6.11 26.45 -19.60
N GLY A 132 -6.73 25.26 -19.55
CA GLY A 132 -7.18 24.53 -20.75
C GLY A 132 -8.70 24.67 -20.93
N PRO A 133 -9.24 24.76 -22.17
CA PRO A 133 -10.65 25.06 -22.43
C PRO A 133 -11.65 23.92 -22.13
N ASP A 134 -11.19 22.72 -21.76
CA ASP A 134 -12.04 21.60 -21.34
C ASP A 134 -12.12 21.54 -19.81
N ARG A 135 -12.84 22.49 -19.24
CA ARG A 135 -13.05 22.63 -17.81
C ARG A 135 -14.07 21.58 -17.33
N ILE A 136 -13.59 20.43 -16.86
CA ILE A 136 -14.33 19.63 -15.90
C ILE A 136 -14.12 20.33 -14.56
N ASP A 137 -15.17 20.89 -13.96
CA ASP A 137 -15.08 21.35 -12.58
C ASP A 137 -14.73 20.14 -11.72
N PHE A 138 -13.59 20.20 -11.00
CA PHE A 138 -13.09 19.13 -10.13
C PHE A 138 -13.48 19.44 -8.67
N PRO A 139 -14.71 19.14 -8.22
CA PRO A 139 -15.06 19.31 -6.82
C PRO A 139 -14.28 18.34 -5.92
N TYR A 140 -13.78 17.22 -6.48
CA TYR A 140 -13.10 16.16 -5.73
C TYR A 140 -11.81 15.66 -6.41
N GLY A 141 -10.84 15.24 -5.59
CA GLY A 141 -9.48 14.89 -6.04
C GLY A 141 -9.33 13.60 -6.84
N TYR A 142 -10.31 12.67 -6.82
CA TYR A 142 -10.17 11.37 -7.49
C TYR A 142 -10.89 11.33 -8.83
N LEU A 143 -10.13 11.41 -9.93
CA LEU A 143 -10.65 11.27 -11.28
C LEU A 143 -10.60 9.80 -11.71
N THR A 144 -11.76 9.27 -12.11
CA THR A 144 -11.92 7.87 -12.51
C THR A 144 -12.48 7.78 -13.92
N SER A 145 -11.92 6.89 -14.74
CA SER A 145 -12.38 6.60 -16.10
C SER A 145 -12.88 5.17 -16.24
N TYR A 146 -13.90 5.00 -17.08
CA TYR A 146 -14.44 3.71 -17.47
C TYR A 146 -14.75 3.72 -18.97
N ARG A 147 -14.13 2.81 -19.72
CA ARG A 147 -14.34 2.63 -21.15
C ARG A 147 -14.72 1.20 -21.45
N ALA A 148 -15.97 0.95 -21.83
CA ALA A 148 -16.38 -0.33 -22.40
C ALA A 148 -16.01 -0.41 -23.89
N ALA A 149 -15.73 -1.61 -24.38
CA ALA A 149 -15.40 -1.85 -25.78
C ALA A 149 -16.52 -1.34 -26.70
N GLY A 150 -16.17 -0.45 -27.63
CA GLY A 150 -17.12 0.16 -28.56
C GLY A 150 -17.96 1.32 -27.98
N ALA A 151 -17.72 1.73 -26.72
CA ALA A 151 -18.37 2.87 -26.08
C ALA A 151 -17.40 4.04 -25.88
N ALA A 152 -17.96 5.24 -25.69
CA ALA A 152 -17.19 6.41 -25.27
C ALA A 152 -16.70 6.25 -23.83
N THR A 153 -15.52 6.80 -23.52
CA THR A 153 -14.99 6.85 -22.16
C THR A 153 -15.86 7.73 -21.28
N ARG A 154 -16.31 7.18 -20.15
CA ARG A 154 -17.00 7.91 -19.10
C ARG A 154 -15.99 8.34 -18.04
N TRP A 155 -16.13 9.57 -17.56
CA TRP A 155 -15.27 10.14 -16.52
C TRP A 155 -16.12 10.57 -15.33
N LYS A 156 -15.60 10.41 -14.12
CA LYS A 156 -16.23 10.92 -12.89
C LYS A 156 -15.18 11.40 -11.90
N SER A 157 -15.41 12.57 -11.30
CA SER A 157 -14.66 13.07 -10.14
C SER A 157 -15.38 12.61 -8.87
N LEU A 158 -14.62 12.02 -7.93
CA LEU A 158 -15.13 11.31 -6.76
C LEU A 158 -14.34 11.72 -5.49
N PRO A 159 -14.97 11.71 -4.31
CA PRO A 159 -14.40 12.22 -3.06
C PRO A 159 -13.28 11.36 -2.49
N SER A 160 -13.29 10.05 -2.76
CA SER A 160 -12.34 9.11 -2.20
C SER A 160 -11.96 8.00 -3.17
N TRP A 161 -10.89 7.27 -2.82
CA TRP A 161 -10.46 6.11 -3.58
C TRP A 161 -11.46 4.94 -3.46
N SER A 162 -12.08 4.75 -2.30
CA SER A 162 -13.15 3.77 -2.09
C SER A 162 -14.37 4.08 -2.96
N THR A 163 -14.77 5.35 -3.07
CA THR A 163 -15.89 5.76 -3.93
C THR A 163 -15.56 5.57 -5.41
N ALA A 164 -14.31 5.80 -5.82
CA ALA A 164 -13.83 5.47 -7.16
C ALA A 164 -14.01 3.99 -7.50
N ARG A 165 -13.63 3.08 -6.60
CA ARG A 165 -13.83 1.63 -6.80
C ARG A 165 -15.32 1.27 -6.83
N ARG A 166 -16.13 1.82 -5.92
CA ARG A 166 -17.58 1.59 -5.88
C ARG A 166 -18.28 2.03 -7.17
N TRP A 167 -17.94 3.22 -7.68
CA TRP A 167 -18.48 3.70 -8.95
C TRP A 167 -18.13 2.78 -10.13
N LEU A 168 -16.89 2.26 -10.17
CA LEU A 168 -16.49 1.29 -11.18
C LEU A 168 -17.29 -0.02 -11.06
N ILE A 169 -17.51 -0.52 -9.84
CA ILE A 169 -18.37 -1.69 -9.59
C ILE A 169 -19.78 -1.44 -10.16
N ASP A 170 -20.37 -0.28 -9.90
CA ASP A 170 -21.69 0.08 -10.45
C ASP A 170 -21.69 0.11 -11.99
N GLN A 171 -20.62 0.63 -12.61
CA GLN A 171 -20.49 0.60 -14.08
C GLN A 171 -20.39 -0.83 -14.63
N THR A 172 -19.70 -1.72 -13.92
CA THR A 172 -19.58 -3.13 -14.35
C THR A 172 -20.93 -3.86 -14.31
N THR A 173 -21.76 -3.61 -13.31
CA THR A 173 -23.11 -4.20 -13.21
C THR A 173 -24.04 -3.70 -14.33
N ALA A 174 -23.84 -2.48 -14.82
CA ALA A 174 -24.60 -1.91 -15.94
C ALA A 174 -24.07 -2.33 -17.33
N THR A 175 -22.95 -3.06 -17.41
CA THR A 175 -22.30 -3.47 -18.66
C THR A 175 -22.44 -4.98 -18.86
N ALA A 176 -22.57 -5.44 -20.11
CA ALA A 176 -22.66 -6.89 -20.36
C ALA A 176 -21.38 -7.61 -19.85
N PRO A 177 -21.51 -8.74 -19.11
CA PRO A 177 -20.42 -9.35 -18.34
C PRO A 177 -19.11 -9.60 -19.10
N ASP A 178 -19.20 -10.05 -20.35
CA ASP A 178 -18.04 -10.43 -21.18
C ASP A 178 -17.50 -9.27 -22.02
N THR A 179 -18.01 -8.05 -21.83
CA THR A 179 -17.53 -6.86 -22.54
C THR A 179 -16.16 -6.48 -22.02
N GLY A 180 -15.19 -6.31 -22.92
CA GLY A 180 -13.88 -5.77 -22.58
C GLY A 180 -13.98 -4.33 -22.06
N VAL A 181 -13.29 -4.01 -20.98
CA VAL A 181 -13.29 -2.70 -20.34
C VAL A 181 -11.87 -2.25 -20.01
N ASP A 182 -11.67 -0.93 -20.06
CA ASP A 182 -10.47 -0.26 -19.59
C ASP A 182 -10.83 0.78 -18.52
N ILE A 183 -10.01 0.86 -17.49
CA ILE A 183 -10.21 1.78 -16.36
C ILE A 183 -8.91 2.44 -15.96
N THR A 184 -9.05 3.65 -15.41
CA THR A 184 -7.98 4.34 -14.69
C THR A 184 -8.59 5.04 -13.49
N ILE A 185 -8.00 4.88 -12.32
CA ILE A 185 -8.23 5.74 -11.16
C ILE A 185 -6.98 6.58 -10.96
N THR A 186 -7.14 7.90 -10.93
CA THR A 186 -6.13 8.85 -10.48
C THR A 186 -6.62 9.55 -9.23
N GLY A 187 -5.73 9.75 -8.26
CA GLY A 187 -6.00 10.55 -7.06
C GLY A 187 -5.04 11.72 -6.93
N PRO A 188 -5.30 12.66 -6.02
CA PRO A 188 -4.37 13.76 -5.79
C PRO A 188 -3.08 13.18 -5.22
N ASP A 189 -1.93 13.65 -5.70
CA ASP A 189 -0.65 13.22 -5.15
C ASP A 189 -0.10 14.26 -4.19
N PRO A 190 -0.27 14.12 -2.87
CA PRO A 190 0.41 14.98 -1.93
C PRO A 190 1.93 14.82 -2.02
N ARG A 191 2.44 13.72 -2.61
CA ARG A 191 3.86 13.61 -2.97
C ARG A 191 4.12 14.44 -4.20
N SER A 192 3.85 14.02 -5.44
CA SER A 192 4.22 14.78 -6.66
C SER A 192 3.49 16.09 -6.93
N GLY A 193 2.58 16.50 -6.04
CA GLY A 193 1.75 17.69 -6.23
C GLY A 193 0.77 17.58 -7.37
N ALA A 194 0.90 16.52 -8.16
CA ALA A 194 0.16 16.35 -9.39
C ALA A 194 -1.30 16.28 -8.99
N ALA A 195 -2.13 17.06 -9.69
CA ALA A 195 -3.58 16.98 -9.56
C ALA A 195 -4.09 15.54 -9.75
N ALA A 196 -3.32 14.68 -10.42
CA ALA A 196 -3.65 13.29 -10.68
C ALA A 196 -2.40 12.39 -10.73
N ARG A 197 -2.20 11.54 -9.72
CA ARG A 197 -1.33 10.36 -9.76
C ARG A 197 -2.15 9.11 -10.08
N PRO A 198 -1.71 8.25 -11.01
CA PRO A 198 -2.40 7.00 -11.28
C PRO A 198 -2.26 6.04 -10.10
N LEU A 199 -3.39 5.71 -9.51
CA LEU A 199 -3.53 4.78 -8.38
C LEU A 199 -3.75 3.35 -8.88
N MET A 200 -4.58 3.22 -9.90
CA MET A 200 -5.04 1.92 -10.40
C MET A 200 -5.32 2.00 -11.89
N THR A 201 -4.95 0.96 -12.63
CA THR A 201 -5.30 0.82 -14.05
C THR A 201 -5.72 -0.62 -14.34
N GLY A 202 -6.56 -0.78 -15.37
CA GLY A 202 -6.95 -2.08 -15.90
C GLY A 202 -7.23 -1.95 -17.38
N THR A 203 -6.76 -2.90 -18.18
CA THR A 203 -6.97 -2.87 -19.64
C THR A 203 -7.39 -4.22 -20.18
N GLY A 204 -8.43 -4.25 -21.00
CA GLY A 204 -8.93 -5.46 -21.64
C GLY A 204 -9.50 -6.50 -20.68
N LEU A 205 -9.93 -6.09 -19.48
CA LEU A 205 -10.64 -6.96 -18.53
C LEU A 205 -12.07 -7.17 -19.02
N SER A 206 -12.71 -8.29 -18.76
CA SER A 206 -14.17 -8.34 -18.88
C SER A 206 -14.82 -7.52 -17.76
N ALA A 207 -16.02 -6.97 -18.00
CA ALA A 207 -16.76 -6.22 -16.99
C ALA A 207 -16.98 -7.05 -15.70
N ARG A 208 -17.25 -8.35 -15.84
CA ARG A 208 -17.34 -9.28 -14.70
C ARG A 208 -16.02 -9.39 -13.93
N GLU A 209 -14.91 -9.64 -14.62
CA GLU A 209 -13.59 -9.77 -13.97
C GLU A 209 -13.20 -8.49 -13.23
N LEU A 210 -13.46 -7.33 -13.81
CA LEU A 210 -13.24 -6.05 -13.14
C LEU A 210 -14.09 -5.94 -11.86
N GLY A 211 -15.39 -6.25 -11.94
CA GLY A 211 -16.28 -6.20 -10.79
C GLY A 211 -15.86 -7.16 -9.67
N ASP A 212 -15.45 -8.38 -10.03
CA ASP A 212 -15.01 -9.39 -9.06
C ASP A 212 -13.68 -8.98 -8.39
N GLN A 213 -12.71 -8.47 -9.16
CA GLN A 213 -11.44 -8.00 -8.60
C GLN A 213 -11.61 -6.79 -7.68
N LEU A 214 -12.47 -5.82 -8.05
CA LEU A 214 -12.71 -4.65 -7.21
C LEU A 214 -13.40 -5.02 -5.90
N ARG A 215 -14.40 -5.93 -5.94
CA ARG A 215 -15.05 -6.44 -4.72
C ARG A 215 -14.06 -7.20 -3.83
N HIS A 216 -13.21 -8.04 -4.44
CA HIS A 216 -12.16 -8.74 -3.71
C HIS A 216 -11.15 -7.78 -3.06
N LEU A 217 -10.78 -6.69 -3.74
CA LEU A 217 -9.94 -5.65 -3.16
C LEU A 217 -10.61 -4.95 -1.97
N ASP A 218 -11.89 -4.61 -2.06
CA ASP A 218 -12.63 -4.00 -0.96
C ASP A 218 -12.74 -4.94 0.27
N GLU A 219 -12.91 -6.25 0.04
CA GLU A 219 -12.87 -7.27 1.10
C GLU A 219 -11.50 -7.36 1.78
N LEU A 220 -10.42 -7.34 0.99
CA LEU A 220 -9.05 -7.44 1.47
C LEU A 220 -8.61 -6.18 2.24
N LEU A 221 -9.05 -5.01 1.80
CA LEU A 221 -8.71 -3.73 2.43
C LEU A 221 -9.50 -3.45 3.72
N GLY A 222 -10.40 -4.36 4.10
CA GLY A 222 -11.27 -4.16 5.25
C GLY A 222 -12.08 -2.87 5.11
N THR A 223 -12.41 -2.44 3.89
CA THR A 223 -13.36 -1.34 3.71
C THR A 223 -14.71 -1.86 4.18
N THR A 224 -15.03 -1.57 5.45
CA THR A 224 -16.23 -2.05 6.13
C THR A 224 -17.41 -1.85 5.21
N GLN A 225 -18.07 -2.94 4.81
CA GLN A 225 -19.33 -2.83 4.11
C GLN A 225 -20.29 -2.16 5.09
N ILE A 226 -20.57 -0.87 4.84
CA ILE A 226 -21.59 -0.15 5.58
C ILE A 226 -22.89 -0.91 5.31
N PRO A 227 -23.57 -1.43 6.35
CA PRO A 227 -24.83 -2.14 6.17
C PRO A 227 -25.81 -1.28 5.36
N VAL A 228 -26.59 -1.94 4.49
CA VAL A 228 -27.52 -1.25 3.59
C VAL A 228 -28.66 -0.58 4.37
N ASP A 229 -29.08 -1.22 5.45
CA ASP A 229 -30.15 -0.72 6.33
C ASP A 229 -29.57 -0.22 7.67
N PRO A 230 -30.18 0.81 8.28
CA PRO A 230 -29.84 1.20 9.65
C PRO A 230 -29.99 0.02 10.59
N SER A 231 -29.16 -0.02 11.63
CA SER A 231 -29.22 -1.07 12.62
C SER A 231 -30.61 -1.08 13.27
N PRO A 232 -31.18 -2.27 13.58
CA PRO A 232 -32.39 -2.34 14.40
C PRO A 232 -32.19 -1.72 15.80
N GLN A 233 -30.94 -1.45 16.18
CA GLN A 233 -30.55 -0.83 17.43
C GLN A 233 -29.78 0.46 17.15
N PRO A 234 -30.38 1.66 17.38
CA PRO A 234 -29.77 2.95 17.07
C PRO A 234 -28.42 3.18 17.75
N TRP A 235 -28.23 2.68 18.97
CA TRP A 235 -26.96 2.82 19.70
C TRP A 235 -25.79 2.08 19.02
N LEU A 236 -26.05 1.02 18.24
CA LEU A 236 -25.00 0.38 17.44
C LEU A 236 -24.54 1.31 16.33
N ASP A 237 -25.43 2.17 15.84
CA ASP A 237 -25.09 3.09 14.79
C ASP A 237 -24.29 4.28 15.32
N ASP A 238 -24.68 4.82 16.48
CA ASP A 238 -23.88 5.82 17.21
C ASP A 238 -22.45 5.30 17.49
N LEU A 239 -22.33 4.07 17.98
CA LEU A 239 -21.03 3.45 18.27
C LEU A 239 -20.15 3.32 17.02
N ARG A 240 -20.74 2.94 15.87
CA ARG A 240 -20.01 2.82 14.60
C ARG A 240 -19.57 4.19 14.08
N TYR A 241 -20.42 5.20 14.20
CA TYR A 241 -20.08 6.57 13.85
C TYR A 241 -18.89 7.08 14.68
N ASP A 242 -18.92 6.87 16.00
CA ASP A 242 -17.83 7.25 16.91
C ASP A 242 -16.52 6.53 16.56
N LEU A 243 -16.59 5.20 16.32
CA LEU A 243 -15.42 4.42 15.91
C LEU A 243 -14.81 4.90 14.58
N LEU A 244 -15.63 5.31 13.61
CA LEU A 244 -15.14 5.88 12.36
C LEU A 244 -14.49 7.25 12.59
N CYS A 245 -15.06 8.09 13.45
CA CYS A 245 -14.50 9.39 13.81
C CYS A 245 -13.16 9.26 14.54
N ASP A 246 -13.04 8.29 15.45
CA ASP A 246 -11.79 7.98 16.14
C ASP A 246 -10.73 7.46 15.16
N ALA A 247 -11.09 6.53 14.26
CA ALA A 247 -10.19 6.08 13.20
C ALA A 247 -9.74 7.22 12.28
N TYR A 248 -10.62 8.19 11.99
CA TYR A 248 -10.29 9.37 11.21
C TYR A 248 -9.31 10.27 11.97
N ARG A 249 -9.56 10.54 13.26
CA ARG A 249 -8.64 11.30 14.11
C ARG A 249 -7.26 10.65 14.18
N ASP A 250 -7.20 9.34 14.46
CA ASP A 250 -5.95 8.58 14.53
C ASP A 250 -5.19 8.64 13.20
N THR A 251 -5.89 8.49 12.08
CA THR A 251 -5.30 8.59 10.73
C THR A 251 -4.72 9.99 10.48
N LEU A 252 -5.40 11.06 10.91
CA LEU A 252 -4.90 12.42 10.77
C LEU A 252 -3.69 12.70 11.67
N ILE A 253 -3.66 12.13 12.88
CA ILE A 253 -2.49 12.19 13.78
C ILE A 253 -1.29 11.49 13.12
N ASP A 254 -1.48 10.29 12.59
CA ASP A 254 -0.44 9.56 11.87
C ASP A 254 0.02 10.29 10.61
N GLN A 255 -0.90 10.93 9.88
CA GLN A 255 -0.56 11.77 8.73
C GLN A 255 0.29 12.98 9.12
N ALA A 256 -0.07 13.65 10.23
CA ALA A 256 0.65 14.79 10.77
C ALA A 256 1.99 14.39 11.43
N ASN A 257 2.16 13.11 11.75
CA ASN A 257 3.36 12.60 12.38
C ASN A 257 4.60 12.90 11.51
N PRO A 258 5.65 13.53 12.06
CA PRO A 258 6.85 13.86 11.31
C PRO A 258 7.56 12.64 10.76
N TRP A 259 7.48 11.50 11.44
CA TRP A 259 8.12 10.25 11.05
C TRP A 259 7.42 9.53 9.89
N ALA A 260 6.22 9.97 9.51
CA ALA A 260 5.41 9.33 8.47
C ALA A 260 5.77 9.74 7.03
N VAL A 261 6.83 10.52 6.77
CA VAL A 261 7.20 11.03 5.42
C VAL A 261 7.10 9.96 4.31
N GLY A 262 7.58 8.74 4.53
CA GLY A 262 7.50 7.66 3.54
C GLY A 262 6.14 6.96 3.43
N ARG A 263 5.15 7.37 4.22
CA ARG A 263 3.84 6.72 4.39
C ARG A 263 2.66 7.71 4.39
N ARG A 264 2.88 9.03 4.42
CA ARG A 264 1.82 10.07 4.48
C ARG A 264 0.73 9.90 3.42
N PHE A 265 1.11 9.46 2.23
CA PHE A 265 0.15 9.18 1.17
C PHE A 265 -0.86 8.10 1.53
N GLU A 266 -0.42 7.04 2.23
CA GLU A 266 -1.31 5.97 2.68
C GLU A 266 -2.32 6.48 3.70
N HIS A 267 -1.87 7.35 4.61
CA HIS A 267 -2.75 8.00 5.59
C HIS A 267 -3.70 9.00 4.92
N TYR A 268 -3.25 9.73 3.90
CA TYR A 268 -4.10 10.64 3.12
C TYR A 268 -5.22 9.87 2.40
N LEU A 269 -4.87 8.78 1.68
CA LEU A 269 -5.87 7.91 1.04
C LEU A 269 -6.87 7.37 2.05
N ARG A 270 -6.40 6.94 3.23
CA ARG A 270 -7.26 6.43 4.30
C ARG A 270 -8.16 7.51 4.89
N ALA A 271 -7.65 8.72 5.08
CA ALA A 271 -8.40 9.84 5.61
C ALA A 271 -9.56 10.21 4.66
N ASP A 272 -9.32 10.24 3.35
CA ASP A 272 -10.38 10.50 2.35
C ASP A 272 -11.42 9.37 2.32
N ASP A 273 -10.98 8.11 2.38
CA ASP A 273 -11.88 6.95 2.45
C ASP A 273 -12.72 6.97 3.74
N LEU A 274 -12.12 7.30 4.89
CA LEU A 274 -12.81 7.41 6.18
C LEU A 274 -13.77 8.60 6.21
N HIS A 275 -13.38 9.77 5.70
CA HIS A 275 -14.24 10.94 5.60
C HIS A 275 -15.52 10.60 4.82
N THR A 276 -15.37 10.02 3.62
CA THR A 276 -16.51 9.58 2.82
C THR A 276 -17.35 8.54 3.55
N HIS A 277 -16.72 7.56 4.20
CA HIS A 277 -17.47 6.55 4.95
C HIS A 277 -18.25 7.15 6.12
N ILE A 278 -17.72 8.15 6.82
CA ILE A 278 -18.42 8.84 7.91
C ILE A 278 -19.64 9.59 7.38
N VAL A 279 -19.48 10.34 6.28
CA VAL A 279 -20.59 11.08 5.64
C VAL A 279 -21.66 10.12 5.11
N ASP A 280 -21.27 9.12 4.32
CA ASP A 280 -22.18 8.07 3.81
C ASP A 280 -22.94 7.38 4.94
N TYR A 281 -22.27 7.15 6.07
CA TYR A 281 -22.85 6.48 7.22
C TYR A 281 -23.83 7.37 7.97
N ALA A 282 -23.45 8.60 8.26
CA ALA A 282 -24.27 9.56 8.98
C ALA A 282 -25.56 9.89 8.22
N ASP A 283 -25.49 10.01 6.89
CA ASP A 283 -26.65 10.23 6.04
C ASP A 283 -27.66 9.08 6.11
N ARG A 284 -27.19 7.83 6.14
CA ARG A 284 -28.05 6.64 6.25
C ARG A 284 -28.65 6.46 7.63
N ALA A 285 -27.87 6.74 8.67
CA ALA A 285 -28.32 6.69 10.06
C ALA A 285 -29.21 7.90 10.43
N ALA A 286 -29.44 8.82 9.48
CA ALA A 286 -30.15 10.09 9.69
C ALA A 286 -29.55 10.97 10.79
N LEU A 287 -28.27 10.78 11.11
CA LEU A 287 -27.52 11.56 12.10
C LEU A 287 -27.30 13.01 11.64
N SER A 288 -27.25 13.23 10.31
CA SER A 288 -27.15 14.57 9.69
C SER A 288 -28.43 15.41 9.90
N ARG A 289 -29.54 14.79 10.34
CA ARG A 289 -30.84 15.45 10.59
C ARG A 289 -31.20 15.39 12.08
N ALA A 290 -30.47 16.10 12.92
CA ALA A 290 -30.95 16.37 14.27
C ALA A 290 -32.28 17.16 14.18
N GLU A 291 -33.33 16.62 14.79
CA GLU A 291 -34.68 17.18 14.83
C GLU A 291 -34.69 18.63 15.35
N GLY A 292 -34.93 19.61 14.47
CA GLY A 292 -34.94 21.02 14.89
C GLY A 292 -35.38 22.04 13.84
N SER A 293 -36.69 22.29 13.82
CA SER A 293 -37.38 23.46 13.22
C SER A 293 -37.75 23.37 11.72
N PRO A 294 -39.02 23.07 11.38
CA PRO A 294 -39.49 23.04 9.98
C PRO A 294 -39.67 24.41 9.31
N ASN A 295 -39.17 25.52 9.90
CA ASN A 295 -39.55 26.88 9.49
C ASN A 295 -38.40 27.88 9.26
N THR A 296 -37.17 27.44 9.08
CA THR A 296 -36.06 28.35 8.76
C THR A 296 -35.29 27.81 7.56
N GLU A 297 -35.44 28.47 6.40
CA GLU A 297 -34.65 28.28 5.18
C GLU A 297 -33.19 28.75 5.33
N GLU A 298 -32.64 28.76 6.55
CA GLU A 298 -31.22 28.96 6.76
C GLU A 298 -30.54 27.60 6.64
N GLU A 299 -29.60 27.49 5.68
CA GLU A 299 -28.71 26.34 5.52
C GLU A 299 -28.04 26.03 6.87
N GLN A 300 -28.61 25.10 7.64
CA GLN A 300 -27.96 24.60 8.84
C GLN A 300 -26.65 23.96 8.40
N PRO A 301 -25.51 24.32 9.02
CA PRO A 301 -24.25 23.68 8.72
C PRO A 301 -24.39 22.18 8.98
N ASP A 302 -23.94 21.37 8.02
CA ASP A 302 -23.93 19.92 8.14
C ASP A 302 -23.18 19.54 9.43
N ILE A 303 -23.93 19.01 10.40
CA ILE A 303 -23.43 18.66 11.75
C ILE A 303 -22.25 17.70 11.63
N VAL A 304 -22.28 16.83 10.63
CA VAL A 304 -21.23 15.83 10.38
C VAL A 304 -19.95 16.50 9.91
N GLU A 305 -20.02 17.41 8.94
CA GLU A 305 -18.85 18.16 8.48
C GLU A 305 -18.29 19.09 9.57
N SER A 306 -19.16 19.73 10.37
CA SER A 306 -18.71 20.51 11.53
C SER A 306 -17.90 19.65 12.50
N ARG A 307 -18.35 18.41 12.76
CA ARG A 307 -17.63 17.48 13.64
C ARG A 307 -16.30 17.03 13.03
N LEU A 308 -16.25 16.80 11.73
CA LEU A 308 -15.01 16.43 11.03
C LEU A 308 -14.01 17.60 11.01
N ASP A 309 -14.50 18.84 10.89
CA ASP A 309 -13.69 20.05 10.99
C ASP A 309 -13.13 20.27 12.40
N GLU A 310 -13.91 20.02 13.45
CA GLU A 310 -13.42 20.00 14.83
C GLU A 310 -12.25 19.00 14.98
N ILE A 311 -12.41 17.77 14.48
CA ILE A 311 -11.33 16.77 14.52
C ILE A 311 -10.08 17.27 13.78
N ARG A 312 -10.24 17.85 12.58
CA ARG A 312 -9.11 18.42 11.82
C ARG A 312 -8.42 19.55 12.59
N GLN A 313 -9.20 20.41 13.24
CA GLN A 313 -8.68 21.52 14.02
C GLN A 313 -7.94 21.03 15.27
N ASP A 314 -8.51 20.07 16.00
CA ASP A 314 -7.90 19.46 17.19
C ASP A 314 -6.55 18.84 16.85
N VAL A 315 -6.46 18.08 15.74
CA VAL A 315 -5.20 17.47 15.31
C VAL A 315 -4.18 18.54 14.89
N ARG A 316 -4.60 19.62 14.23
CA ARG A 316 -3.70 20.73 13.84
C ARG A 316 -3.18 21.53 15.05
N GLN A 317 -4.00 21.65 16.09
CA GLN A 317 -3.67 22.40 17.31
C GLN A 317 -2.93 21.55 18.34
N SER A 318 -3.02 20.22 18.23
CA SER A 318 -2.24 19.31 19.05
C SER A 318 -0.75 19.54 18.80
N ASP A 319 0.00 19.80 19.87
CA ASP A 319 1.47 19.84 19.78
C ASP A 319 1.93 18.49 19.23
N ILE A 320 2.42 18.50 17.98
CA ILE A 320 2.98 17.32 17.35
C ILE A 320 4.16 16.87 18.20
N ASP A 321 3.94 15.84 19.00
CA ASP A 321 4.97 15.31 19.88
C ASP A 321 5.98 14.52 19.06
N TRP A 322 7.09 15.18 18.76
CA TRP A 322 8.24 14.59 18.07
C TRP A 322 8.86 13.41 18.83
N THR A 323 8.54 13.25 20.11
CA THR A 323 9.03 12.14 20.95
C THR A 323 8.16 10.89 20.86
N THR A 324 6.95 10.99 20.29
CA THR A 324 6.11 9.83 20.03
C THR A 324 6.50 9.22 18.67
N PRO A 325 7.16 8.04 18.65
CA PRO A 325 7.45 7.34 17.40
C PRO A 325 6.14 7.01 16.68
N PRO A 326 6.14 6.98 15.33
CA PRO A 326 4.94 6.64 14.58
C PRO A 326 4.58 5.19 14.86
N ARG A 327 3.31 4.83 14.62
CA ARG A 327 3.00 3.42 14.38
C ARG A 327 3.87 2.94 13.23
N ALA A 328 4.66 1.89 13.48
CA ALA A 328 5.56 1.29 12.48
C ALA A 328 4.82 0.62 11.31
N ILE A 329 3.49 0.60 11.36
CA ILE A 329 2.56 -0.03 10.42
C ILE A 329 1.50 0.99 10.00
N THR A 330 1.10 0.97 8.74
CA THR A 330 -0.09 1.67 8.26
C THR A 330 -1.28 0.73 8.15
N TRP A 331 -2.47 1.26 7.87
CA TRP A 331 -3.65 0.44 7.58
C TRP A 331 -3.45 -0.57 6.42
N LEU A 332 -2.56 -0.27 5.46
CA LEU A 332 -2.20 -1.23 4.40
C LEU A 332 -1.29 -2.35 4.91
N ASP A 333 -0.43 -2.07 5.89
CA ASP A 333 0.33 -3.13 6.56
C ASP A 333 -0.62 -3.97 7.44
N GLU A 334 -1.57 -3.34 8.15
CA GLU A 334 -2.62 -4.05 8.92
C GLU A 334 -3.46 -4.96 8.01
N ALA A 335 -3.82 -4.53 6.81
CA ALA A 335 -4.53 -5.37 5.84
C ALA A 335 -3.69 -6.57 5.37
N VAL A 336 -2.36 -6.41 5.24
CA VAL A 336 -1.45 -7.53 4.94
C VAL A 336 -1.38 -8.50 6.12
N ASP A 337 -1.19 -7.97 7.33
CA ASP A 337 -1.08 -8.76 8.56
C ASP A 337 -2.38 -9.53 8.83
N GLU A 338 -3.55 -8.91 8.59
CA GLU A 338 -4.84 -9.58 8.72
C GLU A 338 -5.02 -10.69 7.67
N ALA A 339 -4.61 -10.45 6.41
CA ALA A 339 -4.66 -11.49 5.37
C ALA A 339 -3.73 -12.67 5.69
N GLU A 340 -2.54 -12.40 6.24
CA GLU A 340 -1.59 -13.41 6.70
C GLU A 340 -2.16 -14.19 7.90
N GLN A 341 -2.72 -13.51 8.89
CA GLN A 341 -3.34 -14.15 10.05
C GLN A 341 -4.52 -15.04 9.66
N ARG A 342 -5.36 -14.60 8.71
CA ARG A 342 -6.46 -15.40 8.16
C ARG A 342 -5.93 -16.66 7.46
N PHE A 343 -4.88 -16.54 6.67
CA PHE A 343 -4.23 -17.67 6.01
C PHE A 343 -3.61 -18.64 7.02
N ASP A 344 -2.85 -18.15 7.99
CA ASP A 344 -2.23 -18.99 9.02
C ASP A 344 -3.29 -19.73 9.86
N THR A 345 -4.39 -19.05 10.18
CA THR A 345 -5.55 -19.68 10.85
C THR A 345 -6.16 -20.77 9.98
N PHE A 346 -6.36 -20.52 8.69
CA PHE A 346 -6.87 -21.50 7.74
C PHE A 346 -5.95 -22.73 7.61
N ILE A 347 -4.63 -22.54 7.55
CA ILE A 347 -3.65 -23.63 7.51
C ILE A 347 -3.67 -24.44 8.81
N ARG A 348 -3.69 -23.76 9.95
CA ARG A 348 -3.70 -24.39 11.28
C ARG A 348 -4.98 -25.20 11.52
N ASP A 349 -6.12 -24.66 11.10
CA ASP A 349 -7.41 -25.33 11.25
C ASP A 349 -7.49 -26.55 10.30
N GLY A 350 -6.83 -26.46 9.13
CA GLY A 350 -6.66 -27.56 8.19
C GLY A 350 -7.98 -28.13 7.67
N LEU A 351 -7.92 -29.35 7.14
CA LEU A 351 -9.10 -30.10 6.75
C LEU A 351 -8.93 -31.56 7.16
N THR A 352 -9.91 -32.13 7.82
CA THR A 352 -9.93 -33.56 8.15
C THR A 352 -11.31 -34.13 7.87
N LEU A 353 -11.38 -35.04 6.91
CA LEU A 353 -12.59 -35.70 6.46
C LEU A 353 -12.47 -37.21 6.67
N CYS A 354 -13.50 -37.83 7.22
CA CYS A 354 -13.53 -39.26 7.51
C CYS A 354 -14.73 -39.91 6.81
N TYR A 355 -14.50 -41.04 6.13
CA TYR A 355 -15.57 -41.82 5.53
C TYR A 355 -15.29 -43.33 5.66
N ALA A 356 -16.36 -44.12 5.76
CA ALA A 356 -16.27 -45.58 5.82
C ALA A 356 -16.29 -46.17 4.41
N ASN A 357 -15.55 -47.26 4.22
CA ASN A 357 -15.67 -48.06 3.00
C ASN A 357 -17.03 -48.79 3.01
N PRO A 358 -17.92 -48.59 2.02
CA PRO A 358 -19.20 -49.29 1.97
C PRO A 358 -19.04 -50.82 1.85
N GLU A 359 -17.96 -51.30 1.23
CA GLU A 359 -17.66 -52.73 1.11
C GLU A 359 -17.07 -53.32 2.39
N GLN A 360 -16.52 -52.48 3.26
CA GLN A 360 -15.90 -52.88 4.52
C GLN A 360 -16.21 -51.84 5.61
N PRO A 361 -17.38 -51.90 6.25
CA PRO A 361 -17.84 -50.88 7.21
C PRO A 361 -16.91 -50.69 8.42
N GLY A 362 -16.07 -51.68 8.72
CA GLY A 362 -15.04 -51.61 9.75
C GLY A 362 -13.74 -50.91 9.32
N HIS A 363 -13.62 -50.47 8.06
CA HIS A 363 -12.48 -49.69 7.58
C HIS A 363 -12.90 -48.24 7.30
N LEU A 364 -12.19 -47.33 7.96
CA LEU A 364 -12.33 -45.89 7.83
C LEU A 364 -11.15 -45.37 7.01
N THR A 365 -11.43 -44.41 6.12
CA THR A 365 -10.40 -43.60 5.48
C THR A 365 -10.54 -42.18 5.99
N THR A 366 -9.47 -41.67 6.56
CA THR A 366 -9.29 -40.26 6.92
C THR A 366 -8.45 -39.61 5.83
N ILE A 367 -8.90 -38.47 5.34
CA ILE A 367 -8.26 -37.72 4.26
C ILE A 367 -8.32 -36.24 4.58
N GLY A 368 -7.28 -35.49 4.24
CA GLY A 368 -7.22 -34.12 4.71
C GLY A 368 -6.00 -33.34 4.27
N PHE A 369 -5.84 -32.19 4.91
CA PHE A 369 -4.72 -31.27 4.79
C PHE A 369 -4.27 -30.82 6.19
N ASP A 370 -3.00 -31.00 6.51
CA ASP A 370 -2.35 -30.60 7.76
C ASP A 370 -0.96 -30.02 7.49
N ASP A 371 -0.54 -28.99 8.23
CA ASP A 371 0.84 -28.45 8.24
C ASP A 371 1.53 -28.37 6.83
N ASP A 372 0.79 -27.95 5.80
CA ASP A 372 1.20 -27.84 4.38
C ASP A 372 1.25 -29.14 3.54
N HIS A 373 0.61 -30.21 3.98
CA HIS A 373 0.60 -31.49 3.27
C HIS A 373 -0.81 -32.05 3.13
N TRP A 374 -1.11 -32.59 1.95
CA TRP A 374 -2.31 -33.39 1.73
C TRP A 374 -2.03 -34.81 2.23
N TYR A 375 -2.95 -35.45 2.94
CA TYR A 375 -2.71 -36.79 3.48
C TYR A 375 -3.92 -37.72 3.33
N VAL A 376 -3.63 -39.02 3.29
CA VAL A 376 -4.62 -40.09 3.45
C VAL A 376 -4.11 -41.09 4.47
N GLN A 377 -5.00 -41.54 5.34
CA GLN A 377 -4.73 -42.53 6.36
C GLN A 377 -5.90 -43.51 6.44
N HIS A 378 -5.59 -44.80 6.47
CA HIS A 378 -6.59 -45.84 6.67
C HIS A 378 -6.60 -46.25 8.13
N GLY A 379 -7.78 -46.53 8.67
CA GLY A 379 -7.96 -47.01 10.02
C GLY A 379 -8.95 -48.16 10.06
N GLN A 380 -8.70 -49.12 10.95
CA GLN A 380 -9.59 -50.24 11.19
C GLN A 380 -10.27 -50.07 12.54
N VAL A 381 -11.60 -50.17 12.55
CA VAL A 381 -12.41 -50.19 13.77
C VAL A 381 -12.23 -51.56 14.43
N GLY A 382 -11.81 -51.55 15.69
CA GLY A 382 -11.64 -52.72 16.53
C GLY A 382 -12.95 -53.46 16.78
N GLN A 383 -12.85 -54.69 17.26
CA GLN A 383 -14.01 -55.54 17.57
C GLN A 383 -14.94 -54.96 18.64
N ASP A 384 -14.43 -54.01 19.44
CA ASP A 384 -15.20 -53.26 20.44
C ASP A 384 -16.09 -52.16 19.83
N GLY A 385 -15.96 -51.89 18.51
CA GLY A 385 -16.69 -50.85 17.80
C GLY A 385 -16.29 -49.43 18.20
N ARG A 386 -15.24 -49.26 19.00
CA ARG A 386 -14.85 -47.97 19.61
C ARG A 386 -13.41 -47.59 19.36
N THR A 387 -12.51 -48.57 19.33
CA THR A 387 -11.09 -48.32 19.08
C THR A 387 -10.86 -48.24 17.58
N ILE A 388 -10.19 -47.19 17.10
CA ILE A 388 -9.73 -47.09 15.70
C ILE A 388 -8.22 -47.25 15.71
N VAL A 389 -7.73 -48.25 14.99
CA VAL A 389 -6.29 -48.47 14.80
C VAL A 389 -5.92 -47.96 13.42
N TYR A 390 -5.10 -46.91 13.37
CA TYR A 390 -4.66 -46.31 12.12
C TYR A 390 -3.38 -46.96 11.59
N ASP A 391 -3.34 -47.15 10.27
CA ASP A 391 -2.11 -47.46 9.54
C ASP A 391 -1.17 -46.26 9.70
N THR A 392 0.02 -46.52 10.23
CA THR A 392 1.04 -45.49 10.49
C THR A 392 2.32 -45.84 9.71
N PRO A 393 2.92 -44.86 9.01
CA PRO A 393 2.54 -43.45 8.88
C PRO A 393 1.43 -43.20 7.84
N ALA A 394 0.74 -42.06 7.95
CA ALA A 394 -0.15 -41.56 6.90
C ALA A 394 0.63 -41.32 5.60
N LYS A 395 -0.03 -41.51 4.46
CA LYS A 395 0.56 -41.25 3.14
C LYS A 395 0.31 -39.81 2.75
N SER A 396 1.38 -39.05 2.55
CA SER A 396 1.33 -37.63 2.17
C SER A 396 1.46 -37.41 0.66
N TYR A 397 0.88 -36.31 0.20
CA TYR A 397 0.81 -35.87 -1.19
C TYR A 397 1.10 -34.37 -1.28
N ARG A 398 1.60 -33.90 -2.42
CA ARG A 398 1.97 -32.49 -2.61
C ARG A 398 0.81 -31.62 -3.08
N SER A 399 -0.22 -32.22 -3.67
CA SER A 399 -1.41 -31.50 -4.12
C SER A 399 -2.68 -32.32 -3.93
N CYS A 400 -3.83 -31.65 -3.94
CA CYS A 400 -5.14 -32.29 -3.92
C CYS A 400 -5.30 -33.23 -5.11
N ASP A 401 -4.91 -32.80 -6.31
CA ASP A 401 -4.95 -33.62 -7.52
C ASP A 401 -4.09 -34.89 -7.42
N GLU A 402 -2.90 -34.80 -6.80
CA GLU A 402 -2.03 -35.96 -6.56
C GLU A 402 -2.67 -36.93 -5.57
N LEU A 403 -3.34 -36.42 -4.53
CA LEU A 403 -4.09 -37.20 -3.57
C LEU A 403 -5.30 -37.89 -4.21
N LEU A 404 -6.11 -37.16 -4.99
CA LEU A 404 -7.27 -37.70 -5.71
C LEU A 404 -6.86 -38.74 -6.75
N SER A 405 -5.76 -38.50 -7.47
CA SER A 405 -5.23 -39.44 -8.47
C SER A 405 -4.51 -40.63 -7.83
N GLY A 406 -3.78 -40.40 -6.74
CA GLY A 406 -2.95 -41.39 -6.07
C GLY A 406 -3.75 -42.42 -5.26
N THR A 407 -4.93 -42.04 -4.79
CA THR A 407 -5.93 -42.96 -4.21
C THR A 407 -6.64 -43.79 -5.28
N ALA A 408 -6.79 -43.25 -6.49
CA ALA A 408 -7.33 -43.98 -7.64
C ALA A 408 -6.33 -44.99 -8.26
N THR A 409 -5.02 -44.72 -8.16
CA THR A 409 -3.97 -45.42 -8.95
C THR A 409 -3.04 -46.32 -8.13
N SER A 410 -3.37 -46.67 -6.88
CA SER A 410 -2.57 -47.63 -6.10
C SER A 410 -2.80 -49.08 -6.58
N VAL A 411 -2.37 -49.34 -7.80
CA VAL A 411 -2.18 -50.62 -8.45
C VAL A 411 -0.67 -50.74 -8.63
N VAL A 412 -0.12 -51.91 -8.35
CA VAL A 412 1.27 -52.33 -8.60
C VAL A 412 2.16 -52.36 -7.34
N ASP A 413 2.38 -53.62 -6.93
CA ASP A 413 3.53 -54.19 -6.23
C ASP A 413 3.72 -53.93 -4.72
N LEU A 414 3.09 -54.79 -3.91
CA LEU A 414 3.76 -55.86 -3.12
C LEU A 414 2.76 -56.43 -2.07
N ALA A 415 2.58 -57.76 -2.08
CA ALA A 415 1.86 -58.62 -1.11
C ALA A 415 0.35 -58.91 -1.34
N PRO A 416 -0.14 -60.11 -0.94
CA PRO A 416 -1.42 -60.69 -1.37
C PRO A 416 -2.56 -60.38 -0.38
N VAL A 417 -2.78 -59.09 -0.10
CA VAL A 417 -4.01 -58.64 0.56
C VAL A 417 -4.80 -57.88 -0.51
N PRO A 418 -6.09 -58.19 -0.76
CA PRO A 418 -6.83 -57.49 -1.80
C PRO A 418 -6.85 -55.99 -1.46
N PRO A 419 -6.30 -55.12 -2.33
CA PRO A 419 -6.43 -53.69 -2.10
C PRO A 419 -7.89 -53.36 -2.34
N SER A 420 -8.66 -53.20 -1.27
CA SER A 420 -9.99 -52.62 -1.33
C SER A 420 -9.83 -51.19 -1.81
N ARG A 421 -9.97 -51.01 -3.13
CA ARG A 421 -9.92 -49.72 -3.82
C ARG A 421 -11.12 -48.92 -3.39
N VAL A 422 -10.96 -48.06 -2.39
CA VAL A 422 -12.04 -47.16 -2.00
C VAL A 422 -11.94 -45.91 -2.85
N ALA A 423 -12.84 -45.78 -3.83
CA ALA A 423 -13.01 -44.52 -4.53
C ALA A 423 -13.44 -43.45 -3.51
N ILE A 424 -12.78 -42.29 -3.54
CA ILE A 424 -13.16 -41.16 -2.68
C ILE A 424 -14.59 -40.74 -3.05
N PRO A 425 -15.53 -40.67 -2.09
CA PRO A 425 -16.88 -40.21 -2.38
C PRO A 425 -16.88 -38.80 -2.99
N ASP A 426 -17.77 -38.54 -3.96
CA ASP A 426 -17.81 -37.26 -4.68
C ASP A 426 -17.98 -36.04 -3.76
N MET A 427 -18.71 -36.18 -2.64
CA MET A 427 -18.84 -35.12 -1.64
C MET A 427 -17.48 -34.78 -1.00
N ILE A 428 -16.71 -35.80 -0.61
CA ILE A 428 -15.37 -35.64 -0.02
C ILE A 428 -14.44 -35.00 -1.05
N ALA A 429 -14.44 -35.49 -2.30
CA ALA A 429 -13.66 -34.90 -3.38
C ALA A 429 -14.04 -33.44 -3.67
N SER A 430 -15.32 -33.07 -3.54
CA SER A 430 -15.79 -31.70 -3.74
C SER A 430 -15.35 -30.79 -2.60
N GLU A 431 -15.39 -31.25 -1.35
CA GLU A 431 -14.91 -30.50 -0.18
C GLU A 431 -13.39 -30.29 -0.23
N LEU A 432 -12.61 -31.31 -0.61
CA LEU A 432 -11.16 -31.17 -0.79
C LEU A 432 -10.82 -30.12 -1.87
N ARG A 433 -11.54 -30.12 -3.00
CA ARG A 433 -11.37 -29.09 -4.05
C ARG A 433 -11.89 -27.72 -3.64
N ALA A 434 -12.92 -27.64 -2.78
CA ALA A 434 -13.37 -26.37 -2.22
C ALA A 434 -12.28 -25.77 -1.32
N PHE A 435 -11.73 -26.59 -0.41
CA PHE A 435 -10.63 -26.19 0.45
C PHE A 435 -9.38 -25.76 -0.34
N GLU A 436 -9.01 -26.48 -1.40
CA GLU A 436 -7.88 -26.07 -2.26
C GLU A 436 -8.12 -24.73 -2.95
N ARG A 437 -9.36 -24.47 -3.40
CA ARG A 437 -9.73 -23.17 -4.00
C ARG A 437 -9.66 -22.05 -2.96
N ASP A 438 -10.15 -22.28 -1.76
CA ASP A 438 -10.12 -21.30 -0.66
C ASP A 438 -8.67 -21.01 -0.24
N TRP A 439 -7.83 -22.05 -0.12
CA TRP A 439 -6.40 -21.94 0.13
C TRP A 439 -5.70 -21.09 -0.93
N ALA A 440 -5.94 -21.40 -2.21
CA ALA A 440 -5.35 -20.65 -3.33
C ALA A 440 -5.86 -19.21 -3.36
N SER A 441 -7.13 -18.98 -3.05
CA SER A 441 -7.75 -17.65 -2.96
C SER A 441 -7.11 -16.80 -1.86
N LEU A 442 -6.94 -17.33 -0.65
CA LEU A 442 -6.27 -16.63 0.45
C LEU A 442 -4.82 -16.28 0.12
N LYS A 443 -4.08 -17.24 -0.46
CA LYS A 443 -2.70 -17.02 -0.91
C LYS A 443 -2.59 -15.94 -1.98
N HIS A 444 -3.52 -15.93 -2.93
CA HIS A 444 -3.62 -14.88 -3.93
C HIS A 444 -3.96 -13.53 -3.30
N GLY A 445 -4.88 -13.51 -2.33
CA GLY A 445 -5.25 -12.32 -1.57
C GLY A 445 -4.07 -11.65 -0.88
N ILE A 446 -3.22 -12.42 -0.17
CA ILE A 446 -1.99 -11.89 0.45
C ILE A 446 -1.06 -11.26 -0.59
N ALA A 447 -0.85 -11.93 -1.73
CA ALA A 447 -0.01 -11.40 -2.80
C ALA A 447 -0.59 -10.10 -3.39
N THR A 448 -1.91 -10.04 -3.55
CA THR A 448 -2.64 -8.88 -4.05
C THR A 448 -2.52 -7.67 -3.12
N VAL A 449 -2.73 -7.82 -1.81
CA VAL A 449 -2.58 -6.69 -0.86
C VAL A 449 -1.14 -6.22 -0.79
N ARG A 450 -0.15 -7.14 -0.80
CA ARG A 450 1.27 -6.77 -0.85
C ARG A 450 1.63 -6.00 -2.12
N GLU A 451 1.18 -6.45 -3.29
CA GLU A 451 1.41 -5.76 -4.57
C GLU A 451 0.73 -4.38 -4.59
N LEU A 452 -0.49 -4.27 -4.06
CA LEU A 452 -1.20 -3.01 -3.93
C LEU A 452 -0.46 -2.03 -3.02
N ARG A 453 -0.06 -2.47 -1.83
CA ARG A 453 0.74 -1.66 -0.89
C ARG A 453 2.03 -1.17 -1.54
N ASP A 454 2.75 -2.04 -2.21
CA ASP A 454 4.00 -1.69 -2.87
C ASP A 454 3.77 -0.70 -4.03
N ALA A 455 2.67 -0.83 -4.79
CA ALA A 455 2.28 0.13 -5.82
C ALA A 455 2.01 1.53 -5.23
N ILE A 456 1.23 1.59 -4.14
CA ILE A 456 0.93 2.84 -3.42
C ILE A 456 2.20 3.47 -2.84
N ARG A 457 3.15 2.69 -2.32
CA ARG A 457 4.43 3.19 -1.80
C ARG A 457 5.34 3.72 -2.89
N THR A 458 5.43 3.00 -4.01
CA THR A 458 6.42 3.26 -5.08
C THR A 458 6.04 4.36 -6.06
N GLY A 459 4.82 4.91 -6.00
CA GLY A 459 4.38 5.86 -7.03
C GLY A 459 3.69 5.22 -8.23
N ARG A 460 3.61 3.89 -8.30
CA ARG A 460 3.17 3.16 -9.49
C ARG A 460 1.68 2.83 -9.40
N PRO A 461 0.94 2.81 -10.53
CA PRO A 461 -0.42 2.32 -10.52
C PRO A 461 -0.44 0.81 -10.22
N TYR A 462 -1.38 0.41 -9.37
CA TYR A 462 -1.73 -1.00 -9.25
C TYR A 462 -2.45 -1.46 -10.52
N ILE A 463 -1.98 -2.57 -11.11
CA ILE A 463 -2.50 -3.06 -12.39
C ILE A 463 -3.44 -4.22 -12.12
N LEU A 464 -4.73 -4.03 -12.40
CA LEU A 464 -5.72 -5.09 -12.45
C LEU A 464 -5.43 -5.99 -13.66
N ARG A 465 -5.29 -7.30 -13.41
CA ARG A 465 -4.88 -8.27 -14.43
C ARG A 465 -6.01 -9.25 -14.70
N GLY A 466 -6.30 -9.49 -15.98
CA GLY A 466 -7.16 -10.61 -16.34
C GLY A 466 -6.50 -11.92 -15.89
N PRO A 467 -7.29 -12.97 -15.60
CA PRO A 467 -6.73 -14.30 -15.38
C PRO A 467 -5.85 -14.63 -16.60
N GLN A 468 -4.55 -14.77 -16.36
CA GLN A 468 -3.63 -15.20 -17.41
C GLN A 468 -4.13 -16.55 -17.90
N SER A 469 -4.70 -16.58 -19.11
CA SER A 469 -4.72 -17.79 -19.92
C SER A 469 -3.27 -18.25 -19.99
N SER A 470 -2.93 -19.25 -19.19
CA SER A 470 -1.68 -19.98 -19.21
C SER A 470 -1.59 -20.74 -20.52
N ASN A 471 -1.39 -20.03 -21.63
CA ASN A 471 -1.04 -20.57 -22.92
C ASN A 471 -0.21 -19.52 -23.65
N GLY A 472 1.07 -19.85 -23.83
CA GLY A 472 2.10 -18.92 -24.21
C GLY A 472 1.85 -18.19 -25.52
N LYS A 473 2.25 -16.92 -25.55
CA LYS A 473 3.20 -16.36 -26.52
C LYS A 473 3.58 -14.96 -26.05
N THR A 474 4.88 -14.70 -26.10
CA THR A 474 5.54 -13.41 -25.95
C THR A 474 4.67 -12.27 -26.48
N PRO A 475 4.40 -11.19 -25.71
CA PRO A 475 3.64 -10.07 -26.25
C PRO A 475 4.49 -9.36 -27.32
N SER A 476 3.98 -9.44 -28.55
CA SER A 476 4.41 -8.62 -29.67
C SER A 476 4.27 -7.13 -29.32
N ARG A 477 5.21 -6.32 -29.82
CA ARG A 477 5.34 -4.88 -29.62
C ARG A 477 4.12 -4.14 -30.19
N THR A 478 3.04 -4.03 -29.43
CA THR A 478 1.94 -3.09 -29.70
C THR A 478 1.43 -2.37 -28.43
N ALA A 479 1.77 -2.86 -27.23
CA ALA A 479 1.44 -2.20 -25.96
C ALA A 479 2.19 -0.87 -25.70
N SER A 480 3.18 -0.50 -26.53
CA SER A 480 3.93 0.76 -26.35
C SER A 480 3.30 1.99 -27.01
N VAL A 481 2.15 1.86 -27.67
CA VAL A 481 1.47 2.99 -28.32
C VAL A 481 0.49 3.67 -27.35
N ILE A 482 -0.22 2.90 -26.53
CA ILE A 482 -1.21 3.46 -25.58
C ILE A 482 -0.53 4.14 -24.37
N SER A 483 0.61 3.63 -23.89
CA SER A 483 1.43 4.35 -22.90
C SER A 483 2.08 5.63 -23.44
N ARG A 484 2.14 5.82 -24.77
CA ARG A 484 2.59 7.08 -25.36
C ARG A 484 1.47 8.11 -25.45
N GLU A 485 0.21 7.72 -25.63
CA GLU A 485 -0.92 8.66 -25.62
C GLU A 485 -1.10 9.33 -24.24
N ALA A 486 -0.98 8.58 -23.14
CA ALA A 486 -1.06 9.14 -21.78
C ALA A 486 0.11 10.11 -21.47
N ASN A 487 1.25 9.93 -22.13
CA ASN A 487 2.42 10.81 -22.00
C ASN A 487 2.44 11.96 -23.03
N ARG A 488 1.63 11.89 -24.11
CA ARG A 488 1.64 12.90 -25.18
C ARG A 488 0.79 14.12 -24.89
N ILE A 489 -0.18 14.01 -23.97
CA ILE A 489 -0.99 15.15 -23.53
C ILE A 489 -0.13 16.15 -22.72
N ALA A 490 1.06 15.75 -22.25
CA ALA A 490 1.96 16.59 -21.46
C ALA A 490 3.13 17.22 -22.22
N GLN A 491 3.32 16.94 -23.53
CA GLN A 491 4.43 17.51 -24.31
C GLN A 491 4.03 17.79 -25.75
N ALA A 492 3.63 19.03 -26.03
CA ALA A 492 3.66 19.60 -27.36
C ALA A 492 4.42 20.94 -27.33
N ASP A 493 5.24 21.13 -28.37
CA ASP A 493 5.98 22.33 -28.77
C ASP A 493 7.34 22.64 -28.12
N THR A 494 8.38 21.99 -28.67
CA THR A 494 9.56 22.72 -29.20
C THR A 494 10.16 21.94 -30.35
N SER A 495 10.19 22.55 -31.54
CA SER A 495 10.89 22.09 -32.73
C SER A 495 12.34 22.55 -32.71
N GLY A 496 13.32 21.68 -33.01
CA GLY A 496 14.65 22.15 -33.44
C GLY A 496 15.85 21.21 -33.23
N SER A 497 16.30 20.62 -34.34
CA SER A 497 17.70 20.30 -34.70
C SER A 497 18.48 19.18 -33.96
N GLU A 498 18.40 17.99 -34.56
CA GLU A 498 19.49 17.12 -35.03
C GLU A 498 20.97 17.56 -34.84
N GLN A 499 21.77 16.77 -34.08
CA GLN A 499 23.11 16.26 -34.46
C GLN A 499 23.67 15.21 -33.45
N PRO A 500 24.56 14.28 -33.87
CA PRO A 500 24.81 13.01 -33.17
C PRO A 500 26.03 13.03 -32.23
N ALA A 501 25.98 12.21 -31.16
CA ALA A 501 27.10 11.95 -30.25
C ALA A 501 27.95 10.72 -30.68
N PRO A 502 29.28 10.71 -30.42
CA PRO A 502 30.17 9.57 -30.69
C PRO A 502 30.23 8.56 -29.51
N PRO A 503 30.81 7.35 -29.70
CA PRO A 503 30.53 6.18 -28.86
C PRO A 503 31.36 6.12 -27.56
N THR A 504 30.71 5.71 -26.47
CA THR A 504 31.35 5.50 -25.16
C THR A 504 31.98 4.11 -25.07
N GLN A 505 33.27 4.07 -24.72
CA GLN A 505 34.04 2.87 -24.48
C GLN A 505 33.69 2.23 -23.13
N SER A 506 33.48 0.91 -23.16
CA SER A 506 33.26 0.05 -22.00
C SER A 506 34.54 -0.10 -21.18
N THR A 507 34.53 0.36 -19.93
CA THR A 507 35.56 0.02 -18.93
C THR A 507 34.98 -0.89 -17.85
N LYS A 508 35.50 -2.12 -17.85
CA LYS A 508 35.30 -3.16 -16.83
C LYS A 508 35.73 -2.63 -15.46
N GLN A 509 34.84 -2.69 -14.47
CA GLN A 509 35.22 -2.55 -13.06
C GLN A 509 35.08 -3.86 -12.28
N SER A 510 36.00 -4.00 -11.36
CA SER A 510 36.52 -5.22 -10.75
C SER A 510 35.78 -5.63 -9.48
N ARG A 511 35.80 -6.94 -9.26
CA ARG A 511 35.15 -7.68 -8.18
C ARG A 511 35.83 -7.40 -6.83
N ALA A 512 35.12 -6.77 -5.89
CA ALA A 512 35.61 -6.51 -4.54
C ALA A 512 35.51 -7.77 -3.64
N LYS A 513 36.57 -7.98 -2.84
CA LYS A 513 36.81 -9.12 -1.94
C LYS A 513 35.92 -9.08 -0.68
N ARG A 514 35.29 -10.22 -0.40
CA ARG A 514 34.50 -10.54 0.80
C ARG A 514 35.41 -10.60 2.05
N ARG A 515 35.19 -9.72 3.03
CA ARG A 515 35.85 -9.76 4.35
C ARG A 515 35.09 -10.73 5.28
N GLN A 516 35.82 -11.58 5.99
CA GLN A 516 35.31 -12.48 7.04
C GLN A 516 35.08 -11.72 8.36
N PRO A 517 34.13 -12.17 9.21
CA PRO A 517 33.96 -11.63 10.55
C PRO A 517 34.96 -12.24 11.55
N PRO A 518 35.36 -11.51 12.62
CA PRO A 518 36.22 -12.06 13.66
C PRO A 518 35.45 -12.95 14.65
N LYS A 519 36.20 -13.89 15.24
CA LYS A 519 35.79 -14.93 16.19
C LYS A 519 35.27 -14.35 17.51
N SER A 520 34.20 -14.93 18.03
CA SER A 520 33.67 -14.68 19.37
C SER A 520 34.60 -15.24 20.45
N VAL A 521 34.99 -14.39 21.40
CA VAL A 521 35.61 -14.80 22.66
C VAL A 521 34.52 -14.79 23.72
N GLY A 522 34.35 -15.93 24.37
CA GLY A 522 33.24 -16.18 25.29
C GLY A 522 33.29 -15.37 26.58
N ARG A 523 32.11 -15.24 27.21
CA ARG A 523 31.99 -15.02 28.65
C ARG A 523 30.84 -15.82 29.22
N GLN A 524 31.20 -16.63 30.20
CA GLN A 524 30.35 -17.46 31.05
C GLN A 524 29.56 -16.62 32.06
N HIS A 525 28.39 -17.17 32.43
CA HIS A 525 27.72 -17.15 33.74
C HIS A 525 27.44 -15.82 34.46
N ARG A 526 26.14 -15.56 34.72
CA ARG A 526 25.59 -15.66 36.09
C ARG A 526 24.06 -15.76 36.10
N ARG A 527 23.56 -16.83 36.73
CA ARG A 527 22.19 -16.97 37.28
C ARG A 527 22.09 -16.20 38.61
N ARG A 528 20.88 -15.71 38.89
CA ARG A 528 20.15 -15.53 40.19
C ARG A 528 19.23 -14.31 40.00
N LEU A 529 17.95 -14.29 40.38
CA LEU A 529 17.07 -15.20 41.12
C LEU A 529 15.68 -15.10 40.49
#